data_AF-A0A1Y6BMT8-F1
#
_entry.id   AF-A0A1Y6BMT8-F1
#
_cell.length_a   1.000
_cell.length_b   1.000
_cell.length_c   1.000
_cell.angle_alpha   90.00
_cell.angle_beta   90.00
_cell.angle_gamma   90.00
#
_symmetry.space_group_name_H-M   'P 1'
#
loop_
_entity.id
_entity.type
_entity.pdbx_description
1 polymer ?
#
loop_
_entity_poly.entity_id
_entity_poly.type
_entity_poly.pdbx_seq_one_letter_code
_entity_poly.pdbx_strand_id
1 'polypeptide(L)'
;MVEIYQDIQQKRSDLSTVKFDYKTQALWPETLGGAIMKRSRVQADVHGGNYVYDDEVLGYLHSYLAENGWKWQPSKPGKNGGAVLDLALSGGECRYVSAALELLFYAPAPYGFQLPEKAVKTVQYEGAKQSGFLSQHDPAKAFGLGYNIIDPKTKTLLEGFLFWPNHWVTEWGDDYYDANYNRIYRKLSDMSLLDVDHDEYKKAGETSYISLVTAAPGQDCPEELDGFYVRTVGGEYTAKTQQLAVTLNEKLGFELRTGVYVGPFPKPYDANKTYAIDLD
;
A
#
# COMPACT_ATOMS: atom_id res chain seq x y z
N MET A 1 -18.10 19.75 6.45
CA MET A 1 -17.66 18.64 5.59
C MET A 1 -18.92 17.95 5.10
N VAL A 2 -19.01 17.60 3.82
CA VAL A 2 -20.19 16.93 3.25
C VAL A 2 -19.79 15.53 2.83
N GLU A 3 -20.64 14.57 3.16
CA GLU A 3 -20.33 13.14 3.13
C GLU A 3 -20.79 12.47 1.83
N ILE A 4 -20.46 13.08 0.68
CA ILE A 4 -20.93 12.63 -0.65
C ILE A 4 -20.50 11.20 -0.91
N TYR A 5 -19.21 10.92 -0.70
CA TYR A 5 -18.62 9.63 -1.05
C TYR A 5 -18.94 8.57 0.00
N GLN A 6 -19.01 8.94 1.27
CA GLN A 6 -19.50 8.05 2.32
C GLN A 6 -20.96 7.64 2.07
N ASP A 7 -21.84 8.56 1.66
CA ASP A 7 -23.22 8.26 1.30
C ASP A 7 -23.32 7.29 0.11
N ILE A 8 -22.51 7.50 -0.92
CA ILE A 8 -22.41 6.58 -2.08
C ILE A 8 -21.96 5.19 -1.61
N GLN A 9 -20.93 5.14 -0.76
CA GLN A 9 -20.39 3.89 -0.27
C GLN A 9 -21.40 3.12 0.59
N GLN A 10 -22.16 3.81 1.45
CA GLN A 10 -23.23 3.20 2.26
C GLN A 10 -24.36 2.61 1.40
N LYS A 11 -24.62 3.22 0.24
CA LYS A 11 -25.66 2.79 -0.72
C LYS A 11 -25.11 1.95 -1.88
N ARG A 12 -23.91 1.36 -1.73
CA ARG A 12 -23.23 0.57 -2.77
C ARG A 12 -24.12 -0.48 -3.45
N SER A 13 -25.03 -1.11 -2.70
CA SER A 13 -25.97 -2.12 -3.22
C SER A 13 -27.11 -1.56 -4.06
N ASP A 14 -27.40 -0.26 -3.96
CA ASP A 14 -28.48 0.42 -4.70
C ASP A 14 -28.11 1.87 -5.01
N LEU A 15 -27.13 2.03 -5.90
CA LEU A 15 -26.63 3.34 -6.32
C LEU A 15 -27.71 4.22 -6.97
N SER A 16 -28.79 3.62 -7.48
CA SER A 16 -29.92 4.35 -8.07
C SER A 16 -30.69 5.20 -7.06
N THR A 17 -30.57 4.87 -5.77
CA THR A 17 -31.22 5.62 -4.67
C THR A 17 -30.38 6.79 -4.16
N VAL A 18 -29.14 6.94 -4.62
CA VAL A 18 -28.29 8.06 -4.24
C VAL A 18 -28.88 9.34 -4.82
N LYS A 19 -29.42 10.18 -3.93
CA LYS A 19 -29.94 11.51 -4.26
C LYS A 19 -29.28 12.52 -3.34
N PHE A 20 -28.73 13.57 -3.94
CA PHE A 20 -28.15 14.69 -3.23
C PHE A 20 -29.05 15.90 -3.37
N ASP A 21 -29.21 16.66 -2.28
CA ASP A 21 -29.89 17.95 -2.36
C ASP A 21 -29.05 18.98 -3.13
N TYR A 22 -29.68 20.10 -3.49
CA TYR A 22 -29.04 21.17 -4.26
C TYR A 22 -27.79 21.74 -3.57
N LYS A 23 -27.77 21.80 -2.23
CA LYS A 23 -26.63 22.36 -1.49
C LYS A 23 -25.42 21.42 -1.58
N THR A 24 -25.65 20.12 -1.44
CA THR A 24 -24.62 19.08 -1.60
C THR A 24 -24.12 19.01 -3.04
N GLN A 25 -25.01 19.13 -4.02
CA GLN A 25 -24.62 19.20 -5.44
C GLN A 25 -23.74 20.42 -5.75
N ALA A 26 -24.05 21.58 -5.18
CA ALA A 26 -23.28 22.81 -5.39
C ALA A 26 -21.84 22.76 -4.86
N LEU A 27 -21.51 21.77 -4.01
CA LEU A 27 -20.14 21.55 -3.54
C LEU A 27 -19.32 20.71 -4.53
N TRP A 28 -19.96 20.01 -5.45
CA TRP A 28 -19.25 19.51 -6.63
C TRP A 28 -18.99 20.69 -7.58
N PRO A 29 -17.78 20.83 -8.14
CA PRO A 29 -16.67 19.87 -8.19
C PRO A 29 -15.58 20.09 -7.13
N GLU A 30 -15.81 20.89 -6.10
CA GLU A 30 -14.79 21.31 -5.13
C GLU A 30 -14.50 20.30 -4.01
N THR A 31 -15.09 19.09 -4.06
CA THR A 31 -14.69 17.94 -3.22
C THR A 31 -13.48 17.23 -3.81
N LEU A 32 -12.71 16.45 -3.03
CA LEU A 32 -11.54 15.73 -3.57
C LEU A 32 -11.94 14.82 -4.74
N GLY A 33 -12.93 13.96 -4.55
CA GLY A 33 -13.38 13.12 -5.65
C GLY A 33 -14.01 13.95 -6.80
N GLY A 34 -14.70 15.06 -6.49
CA GLY A 34 -15.23 15.97 -7.51
C GLY A 34 -14.14 16.63 -8.36
N ALA A 35 -13.02 16.99 -7.75
CA ALA A 35 -11.87 17.61 -8.39
C ALA A 35 -11.13 16.60 -9.28
N ILE A 36 -10.93 15.38 -8.77
CA ILE A 36 -10.42 14.25 -9.57
C ILE A 36 -11.34 14.02 -10.77
N MET A 37 -12.64 13.84 -10.54
CA MET A 37 -13.61 13.58 -11.61
C MET A 37 -13.72 14.72 -12.62
N LYS A 38 -13.67 15.99 -12.19
CA LYS A 38 -13.67 17.15 -13.08
C LYS A 38 -12.45 17.14 -13.99
N ARG A 39 -11.25 16.90 -13.45
CA ARG A 39 -10.01 16.86 -14.25
C ARG A 39 -10.04 15.69 -15.23
N SER A 40 -10.32 14.49 -14.73
CA SER A 40 -10.37 13.27 -15.53
C SER A 40 -11.43 13.33 -16.65
N ARG A 41 -12.66 13.77 -16.36
CA ARG A 41 -13.72 13.86 -17.40
C ARG A 41 -13.45 14.95 -18.43
N VAL A 42 -12.89 16.10 -18.03
CA VAL A 42 -12.52 17.16 -18.98
C VAL A 42 -11.43 16.68 -19.95
N GLN A 43 -10.48 15.86 -19.48
CA GLN A 43 -9.47 15.25 -20.37
C GLN A 43 -10.05 14.16 -21.27
N ALA A 44 -11.04 13.39 -20.81
CA ALA A 44 -11.78 12.43 -21.64
C ALA A 44 -12.47 13.10 -22.84
N ASP A 45 -13.04 14.29 -22.65
CA ASP A 45 -13.67 15.08 -23.73
C ASP A 45 -12.64 15.55 -24.78
N VAL A 46 -11.38 15.73 -24.40
CA VAL A 46 -10.28 16.12 -25.31
C VAL A 46 -9.78 14.91 -26.14
N HIS A 47 -10.04 13.68 -25.69
CA HIS A 47 -9.55 12.44 -26.30
C HIS A 47 -10.64 11.51 -26.87
N GLY A 48 -11.75 12.06 -27.38
CA GLY A 48 -12.51 11.44 -28.47
C GLY A 48 -13.25 10.11 -28.16
N GLY A 49 -13.56 9.80 -26.91
CA GLY A 49 -14.59 8.80 -26.57
C GLY A 49 -14.11 7.48 -25.96
N ASN A 50 -12.83 7.33 -25.60
CA ASN A 50 -12.40 6.28 -24.69
C ASN A 50 -12.30 6.87 -23.28
N TYR A 51 -13.04 6.29 -22.34
CA TYR A 51 -13.03 6.72 -20.94
C TYR A 51 -11.60 6.68 -20.40
N VAL A 52 -11.22 7.76 -19.71
CA VAL A 52 -9.99 8.03 -18.95
C VAL A 52 -9.13 6.79 -18.73
N TYR A 53 -7.90 6.82 -19.26
CA TYR A 53 -6.87 5.85 -18.91
C TYR A 53 -6.71 5.91 -17.39
N ASP A 54 -6.91 4.80 -16.69
CA ASP A 54 -6.99 4.79 -15.23
C ASP A 54 -5.72 5.26 -14.53
N ASP A 55 -4.60 5.32 -15.26
CA ASP A 55 -3.34 5.91 -14.82
C ASP A 55 -3.50 7.39 -14.46
N GLU A 56 -4.35 8.14 -15.16
CA GLU A 56 -4.67 9.52 -14.81
C GLU A 56 -5.48 9.61 -13.52
N VAL A 57 -6.50 8.77 -13.33
CA VAL A 57 -7.32 8.75 -12.10
C VAL A 57 -6.46 8.36 -10.90
N LEU A 58 -5.63 7.32 -11.08
CA LEU A 58 -4.65 6.85 -10.14
C LEU A 58 -3.68 7.98 -9.74
N GLY A 59 -3.08 8.62 -10.74
CA GLY A 59 -2.14 9.72 -10.56
C GLY A 59 -2.78 10.90 -9.85
N TYR A 60 -3.99 11.29 -10.23
CA TYR A 60 -4.70 12.40 -9.59
C TYR A 60 -5.09 12.09 -8.15
N LEU A 61 -5.62 10.89 -7.87
CA LEU A 61 -5.91 10.48 -6.50
C LEU A 61 -4.64 10.53 -5.64
N HIS A 62 -3.55 9.96 -6.14
CA HIS A 62 -2.27 9.94 -5.45
C HIS A 62 -1.75 11.35 -5.15
N SER A 63 -1.61 12.18 -6.19
CA SER A 63 -1.09 13.55 -6.06
C SER A 63 -1.97 14.41 -5.15
N TYR A 64 -3.30 14.31 -5.28
CA TYR A 64 -4.21 15.10 -4.46
C TYR A 64 -4.13 14.69 -2.98
N LEU A 65 -4.06 13.38 -2.69
CA LEU A 65 -3.87 12.89 -1.32
C LEU A 65 -2.53 13.37 -0.73
N ALA A 66 -1.45 13.32 -1.51
CA ALA A 66 -0.15 13.83 -1.10
C ALA A 66 -0.19 15.33 -0.79
N GLU A 67 -0.80 16.14 -1.67
CA GLU A 67 -0.98 17.60 -1.49
C GLU A 67 -1.84 17.94 -0.26
N ASN A 68 -2.79 17.08 0.11
CA ASN A 68 -3.66 17.25 1.27
C ASN A 68 -3.11 16.57 2.53
N GLY A 69 -1.84 16.15 2.51
CA GLY A 69 -1.13 15.66 3.69
C GLY A 69 -1.58 14.28 4.16
N TRP A 70 -2.07 13.43 3.26
CA TRP A 70 -2.33 12.03 3.57
C TRP A 70 -1.07 11.34 4.08
N LYS A 71 -1.17 10.65 5.22
CA LYS A 71 -0.06 9.92 5.83
C LYS A 71 -0.36 8.44 5.93
N TRP A 72 0.66 7.61 5.75
CA TRP A 72 0.55 6.20 6.10
C TRP A 72 0.26 6.06 7.61
N GLN A 73 -0.80 5.35 8.02
CA GLN A 73 -1.18 5.17 9.44
C GLN A 73 -1.80 3.77 9.69
N PRO A 74 -0.99 2.71 9.84
CA PRO A 74 -1.49 1.35 9.98
C PRO A 74 -1.85 1.07 11.45
N SER A 75 -2.94 1.67 11.92
CA SER A 75 -3.42 1.46 13.29
C SER A 75 -4.70 0.63 13.34
N LYS A 76 -5.49 0.65 12.26
CA LYS A 76 -6.74 -0.12 12.14
C LYS A 76 -6.99 -0.51 10.67
N PRO A 77 -7.40 -1.77 10.42
CA PRO A 77 -7.79 -2.17 9.09
C PRO A 77 -8.93 -1.31 8.57
N GLY A 78 -8.81 -0.85 7.33
CA GLY A 78 -9.68 0.17 6.77
C GLY A 78 -10.39 -0.25 5.50
N LYS A 79 -11.65 0.11 5.33
CA LYS A 79 -12.36 -0.06 4.04
C LYS A 79 -13.20 1.15 3.63
N ASN A 80 -13.12 2.24 4.38
CA ASN A 80 -13.95 3.42 4.15
C ASN A 80 -13.25 4.37 3.16
N GLY A 81 -13.27 3.99 1.88
CA GLY A 81 -12.78 4.85 0.79
C GLY A 81 -13.57 6.16 0.69
N GLY A 82 -14.84 6.17 1.08
CA GLY A 82 -15.66 7.38 1.09
C GLY A 82 -15.10 8.45 2.05
N ALA A 83 -14.69 8.05 3.25
CA ALA A 83 -14.06 8.96 4.21
C ALA A 83 -12.71 9.52 3.73
N VAL A 84 -11.99 8.79 2.88
CA VAL A 84 -10.80 9.31 2.20
C VAL A 84 -11.20 10.39 1.19
N LEU A 85 -12.20 10.11 0.33
CA LEU A 85 -12.64 11.03 -0.71
C LEU A 85 -13.38 12.27 -0.19
N ASP A 86 -13.99 12.19 0.99
CA ASP A 86 -14.63 13.31 1.69
C ASP A 86 -13.65 14.08 2.59
N LEU A 87 -12.35 13.70 2.63
CA LEU A 87 -11.31 14.26 3.51
C LEU A 87 -11.63 14.16 5.01
N ALA A 88 -12.45 13.18 5.40
CA ALA A 88 -12.72 12.86 6.81
C ALA A 88 -11.54 12.15 7.48
N LEU A 89 -10.63 11.56 6.69
CA LEU A 89 -9.39 10.94 7.13
C LEU A 89 -8.18 11.63 6.49
N SER A 90 -7.14 11.83 7.29
CA SER A 90 -5.83 12.33 6.83
C SER A 90 -4.74 11.25 6.84
N GLY A 91 -5.12 10.00 7.03
CA GLY A 91 -4.18 8.88 6.96
C GLY A 91 -4.83 7.51 7.17
N GLY A 92 -4.09 6.48 6.78
CA GLY A 92 -4.53 5.09 6.86
C GLY A 92 -3.53 4.11 6.24
N GLU A 93 -3.86 2.82 6.25
CA GLU A 93 -3.14 1.77 5.51
C GLU A 93 -3.55 1.74 4.01
N CYS A 94 -2.87 0.89 3.23
CA CYS A 94 -3.06 0.79 1.77
C CYS A 94 -4.50 0.57 1.32
N ARG A 95 -5.27 -0.19 2.11
CA ARG A 95 -6.65 -0.53 1.77
C ARG A 95 -7.58 0.68 1.71
N TYR A 96 -7.33 1.74 2.48
CA TYR A 96 -8.15 2.96 2.42
C TYR A 96 -8.05 3.65 1.06
N VAL A 97 -6.83 3.77 0.55
CA VAL A 97 -6.56 4.44 -0.73
C VAL A 97 -7.07 3.59 -1.90
N SER A 98 -6.89 2.27 -1.84
CA SER A 98 -7.42 1.34 -2.84
C SER A 98 -8.96 1.32 -2.84
N ALA A 99 -9.59 1.32 -1.66
CA ALA A 99 -11.05 1.42 -1.57
C ALA A 99 -11.59 2.79 -2.06
N ALA A 100 -10.80 3.86 -1.93
CA ALA A 100 -11.15 5.17 -2.48
C ALA A 100 -11.13 5.16 -4.01
N LEU A 101 -10.12 4.53 -4.62
CA LEU A 101 -10.05 4.34 -6.07
C LEU A 101 -11.20 3.46 -6.58
N GLU A 102 -11.46 2.32 -5.93
CA GLU A 102 -12.60 1.45 -6.22
C GLU A 102 -13.92 2.25 -6.24
N LEU A 103 -14.13 3.08 -5.21
CA LEU A 103 -15.32 3.94 -5.09
C LEU A 103 -15.44 4.97 -6.22
N LEU A 104 -14.34 5.62 -6.63
CA LEU A 104 -14.37 6.54 -7.78
C LEU A 104 -14.81 5.84 -9.06
N PHE A 105 -14.38 4.59 -9.28
CA PHE A 105 -14.73 3.84 -10.47
C PHE A 105 -16.22 3.50 -10.53
N TYR A 106 -16.83 3.00 -9.45
CA TYR A 106 -18.25 2.62 -9.49
C TYR A 106 -19.23 3.76 -9.14
N ALA A 107 -18.78 4.86 -8.54
CA ALA A 107 -19.67 5.95 -8.14
C ALA A 107 -20.44 6.54 -9.35
N PRO A 108 -21.72 6.91 -9.17
CA PRO A 108 -22.55 7.43 -10.27
C PRO A 108 -22.01 8.78 -10.77
N ALA A 109 -22.24 9.10 -12.04
CA ALA A 109 -21.93 10.42 -12.57
C ALA A 109 -22.72 11.52 -11.82
N PRO A 110 -22.13 12.72 -11.58
CA PRO A 110 -20.77 13.15 -11.94
C PRO A 110 -19.68 12.83 -10.88
N TYR A 111 -20.01 12.04 -9.86
CA TYR A 111 -19.15 11.74 -8.71
C TYR A 111 -18.19 10.56 -8.95
N GLY A 112 -18.40 9.79 -10.01
CA GLY A 112 -17.50 8.71 -10.41
C GLY A 112 -17.61 8.38 -11.89
N PHE A 113 -17.02 7.25 -12.28
CA PHE A 113 -17.03 6.76 -13.66
C PHE A 113 -18.27 5.93 -14.01
N GLN A 114 -19.13 5.63 -13.04
CA GLN A 114 -20.36 4.85 -13.22
C GLN A 114 -20.07 3.48 -13.86
N LEU A 115 -18.91 2.88 -13.55
CA LEU A 115 -18.60 1.53 -13.95
C LEU A 115 -19.48 0.54 -13.17
N PRO A 116 -19.82 -0.62 -13.74
CA PRO A 116 -20.54 -1.65 -12.99
C PRO A 116 -19.76 -2.01 -11.73
N GLU A 117 -20.40 -1.92 -10.57
CA GLU A 117 -19.77 -2.16 -9.26
C GLU A 117 -19.09 -3.53 -9.15
N LYS A 118 -19.60 -4.54 -9.85
CA LYS A 118 -19.02 -5.90 -9.91
C LYS A 118 -17.76 -6.01 -10.78
N ALA A 119 -17.48 -5.01 -11.63
CA ALA A 119 -16.34 -4.99 -12.54
C ALA A 119 -15.06 -4.41 -11.90
N VAL A 120 -15.17 -3.87 -10.68
CA VAL A 120 -14.05 -3.27 -9.94
C VAL A 120 -13.97 -3.93 -8.58
N LYS A 121 -12.77 -4.26 -8.11
CA LYS A 121 -12.59 -4.92 -6.80
C LYS A 121 -11.35 -4.43 -6.09
N THR A 122 -11.45 -4.15 -4.80
CA THR A 122 -10.26 -4.05 -3.96
C THR A 122 -9.77 -5.47 -3.62
N VAL A 123 -8.56 -5.81 -4.04
CA VAL A 123 -7.94 -7.14 -3.86
C VAL A 123 -6.67 -7.04 -3.03
N GLN A 124 -6.32 -8.13 -2.37
CA GLN A 124 -5.14 -8.22 -1.51
C GLN A 124 -4.13 -9.16 -2.13
N TYR A 125 -2.85 -8.79 -2.10
CA TYR A 125 -1.75 -9.67 -2.39
C TYR A 125 -0.94 -9.95 -1.13
N GLU A 126 -0.64 -11.22 -0.91
CA GLU A 126 0.03 -11.71 0.30
C GLU A 126 1.28 -12.54 -0.06
N GLY A 127 1.76 -12.44 -1.31
CA GLY A 127 2.75 -13.36 -1.88
C GLY A 127 2.16 -14.70 -2.31
N ALA A 128 2.90 -15.50 -3.09
CA ALA A 128 2.45 -16.80 -3.59
C ALA A 128 1.96 -17.79 -2.53
N LYS A 129 2.48 -17.70 -1.29
CA LYS A 129 2.13 -18.60 -0.18
C LYS A 129 1.51 -17.89 1.04
N GLN A 130 1.04 -16.65 0.87
CA GLN A 130 0.40 -15.86 1.93
C GLN A 130 1.30 -15.52 3.13
N SER A 131 2.62 -15.49 2.92
CA SER A 131 3.61 -15.18 3.96
C SER A 131 4.27 -13.81 3.75
N GLY A 132 3.76 -13.01 2.82
CA GLY A 132 4.30 -11.71 2.45
C GLY A 132 5.15 -11.75 1.18
N PHE A 133 5.78 -10.62 0.89
CA PHE A 133 6.66 -10.44 -0.27
C PHE A 133 7.54 -9.20 -0.10
N LEU A 134 8.65 -9.16 -0.85
CA LEU A 134 9.50 -7.99 -0.99
C LEU A 134 9.14 -7.27 -2.29
N SER A 135 8.98 -5.95 -2.23
CA SER A 135 8.72 -5.11 -3.39
C SER A 135 9.77 -4.02 -3.53
N GLN A 136 9.89 -3.47 -4.73
CA GLN A 136 10.53 -2.16 -4.90
C GLN A 136 9.75 -1.12 -4.12
N HIS A 137 10.45 -0.20 -3.46
CA HIS A 137 9.87 0.80 -2.59
C HIS A 137 10.54 2.16 -2.73
N ASP A 138 9.73 3.19 -2.89
CA ASP A 138 10.14 4.59 -2.89
C ASP A 138 9.25 5.33 -1.88
N PRO A 139 9.77 5.73 -0.70
CA PRO A 139 9.01 6.44 0.32
C PRO A 139 8.34 7.72 -0.19
N ALA A 140 8.95 8.41 -1.16
CA ALA A 140 8.36 9.62 -1.74
C ALA A 140 7.08 9.32 -2.53
N LYS A 141 7.00 8.12 -3.11
CA LYS A 141 5.80 7.62 -3.78
C LYS A 141 4.87 6.86 -2.85
N ALA A 142 5.25 6.57 -1.61
CA ALA A 142 4.47 5.76 -0.67
C ALA A 142 3.98 6.57 0.56
N PHE A 143 3.63 7.84 0.34
CA PHE A 143 3.16 8.77 1.39
C PHE A 143 4.09 8.85 2.61
N GLY A 144 5.41 8.80 2.38
CA GLY A 144 6.44 8.91 3.41
C GLY A 144 6.61 7.65 4.28
N LEU A 145 5.98 6.52 3.91
CA LEU A 145 6.29 5.24 4.53
C LEU A 145 7.77 4.93 4.33
N GLY A 146 8.51 4.81 5.43
CA GLY A 146 9.93 4.50 5.41
C GLY A 146 10.22 3.01 5.18
N TYR A 147 11.51 2.72 4.99
CA TYR A 147 12.02 1.36 4.79
C TYR A 147 11.95 0.54 6.07
N ASN A 148 11.80 -0.79 5.94
CA ASN A 148 11.66 -1.68 7.09
C ASN A 148 12.60 -2.88 7.09
N ILE A 149 13.65 -2.86 6.27
CA ILE A 149 14.66 -3.91 6.19
C ILE A 149 16.00 -3.32 6.63
N ILE A 150 16.67 -3.94 7.60
CA ILE A 150 18.04 -3.62 7.99
C ILE A 150 18.99 -4.66 7.40
N ASP A 151 20.01 -4.20 6.66
CA ASP A 151 21.10 -5.05 6.19
C ASP A 151 21.98 -5.48 7.38
N PRO A 152 22.18 -6.79 7.60
CA PRO A 152 22.91 -7.27 8.76
C PRO A 152 24.42 -7.00 8.74
N LYS A 153 25.01 -6.78 7.56
CA LYS A 153 26.44 -6.51 7.38
C LYS A 153 26.77 -5.06 7.68
N THR A 154 25.94 -4.14 7.18
CA THR A 154 26.18 -2.69 7.29
C THR A 154 25.47 -2.04 8.47
N LYS A 155 24.44 -2.71 9.03
CA LYS A 155 23.52 -2.14 10.04
C LYS A 155 22.82 -0.86 9.54
N THR A 156 22.62 -0.74 8.22
CA THR A 156 21.86 0.35 7.57
C THR A 156 20.54 -0.16 7.01
N LEU A 157 19.64 0.74 6.63
CA LEU A 157 18.43 0.34 5.91
C LEU A 157 18.82 -0.16 4.51
N LEU A 158 18.13 -1.20 4.05
CA LEU A 158 18.18 -1.65 2.67
C LEU A 158 17.26 -0.75 1.83
N GLU A 159 17.78 0.42 1.43
CA GLU A 159 17.03 1.43 0.67
C GLU A 159 16.57 0.88 -0.70
N GLY A 160 15.43 1.37 -1.18
CA GLY A 160 14.81 0.93 -2.43
C GLY A 160 13.88 -0.29 -2.30
N PHE A 161 13.78 -0.89 -1.12
CA PHE A 161 13.01 -2.11 -0.90
C PHE A 161 12.18 -2.04 0.38
N LEU A 162 11.02 -2.72 0.37
CA LEU A 162 10.18 -2.89 1.54
C LEU A 162 9.64 -4.32 1.58
N PHE A 163 9.57 -4.85 2.79
CA PHE A 163 8.89 -6.10 3.06
C PHE A 163 7.43 -5.86 3.42
N TRP A 164 6.52 -6.39 2.62
CA TRP A 164 5.09 -6.36 2.84
C TRP A 164 4.60 -7.68 3.43
N PRO A 165 3.91 -7.69 4.58
CA PRO A 165 3.15 -8.87 4.99
C PRO A 165 1.96 -9.12 4.05
N ASN A 166 1.40 -8.04 3.50
CA ASN A 166 0.38 -8.02 2.45
C ASN A 166 0.24 -6.58 1.92
N HIS A 167 -0.43 -6.42 0.77
CA HIS A 167 -0.74 -5.11 0.20
C HIS A 167 -2.06 -5.15 -0.57
N TRP A 168 -2.83 -4.05 -0.52
CA TRP A 168 -4.13 -3.95 -1.18
C TRP A 168 -4.08 -3.02 -2.39
N VAL A 169 -4.66 -3.46 -3.50
CA VAL A 169 -4.75 -2.74 -4.77
C VAL A 169 -6.17 -2.80 -5.33
N THR A 170 -6.48 -2.00 -6.34
CA THR A 170 -7.77 -2.04 -7.05
C THR A 170 -7.60 -2.82 -8.35
N GLU A 171 -8.46 -3.80 -8.61
CA GLU A 171 -8.51 -4.56 -9.86
C GLU A 171 -9.59 -3.96 -10.78
N TRP A 172 -9.23 -3.64 -12.02
CA TRP A 172 -10.14 -3.24 -13.09
C TRP A 172 -9.56 -3.57 -14.46
N GLY A 173 -10.37 -4.03 -15.41
CA GLY A 173 -9.91 -4.24 -16.79
C GLY A 173 -8.70 -5.18 -16.93
N ASP A 174 -8.60 -6.21 -16.07
CA ASP A 174 -7.48 -7.15 -15.96
C ASP A 174 -6.14 -6.56 -15.47
N ASP A 175 -6.12 -5.29 -15.07
CA ASP A 175 -4.97 -4.61 -14.47
C ASP A 175 -5.17 -4.38 -12.95
N TYR A 176 -4.06 -4.12 -12.25
CA TYR A 176 -4.03 -3.88 -10.80
C TYR A 176 -3.43 -2.52 -10.48
N TYR A 177 -4.24 -1.64 -9.91
CA TYR A 177 -3.94 -0.23 -9.63
C TYR A 177 -3.58 -0.02 -8.17
N ASP A 178 -2.35 0.44 -7.96
CA ASP A 178 -1.80 0.72 -6.64
C ASP A 178 -1.66 2.22 -6.42
N ALA A 179 -2.74 2.79 -5.89
CA ALA A 179 -2.84 4.21 -5.58
C ALA A 179 -1.90 4.65 -4.46
N ASN A 180 -1.36 3.71 -3.70
CA ASN A 180 -0.35 4.02 -2.69
C ASN A 180 0.99 4.35 -3.31
N TYR A 181 1.31 3.77 -4.47
CA TYR A 181 2.58 3.98 -5.19
C TYR A 181 2.45 4.74 -6.51
N ASN A 182 1.22 5.08 -6.90
CA ASN A 182 0.92 5.56 -8.25
C ASN A 182 1.50 4.62 -9.33
N ARG A 183 1.16 3.34 -9.23
CA ARG A 183 1.68 2.29 -10.11
C ARG A 183 0.57 1.34 -10.58
N ILE A 184 0.75 0.78 -11.77
CA ILE A 184 -0.13 -0.22 -12.36
C ILE A 184 0.66 -1.50 -12.61
N TYR A 185 0.05 -2.64 -12.32
CA TYR A 185 0.61 -3.96 -12.56
C TYR A 185 -0.28 -4.75 -13.54
N ARG A 186 0.33 -5.51 -14.45
CA ARG A 186 -0.40 -6.37 -15.39
C ARG A 186 -0.86 -7.66 -14.74
N LYS A 187 -0.15 -8.12 -13.71
CA LYS A 187 -0.52 -9.24 -12.86
C LYS A 187 -0.30 -8.86 -11.42
N LEU A 188 -1.12 -9.42 -10.53
CA LEU A 188 -1.01 -9.19 -9.10
C LEU A 188 0.39 -9.58 -8.56
N SER A 189 0.99 -10.63 -9.12
CA SER A 189 2.35 -11.07 -8.78
C SER A 189 3.46 -10.08 -9.15
N ASP A 190 3.22 -9.17 -10.09
CA ASP A 190 4.24 -8.20 -10.53
C ASP A 190 4.57 -7.15 -9.43
N MET A 191 3.79 -7.12 -8.34
CA MET A 191 4.13 -6.38 -7.12
C MET A 191 5.36 -6.94 -6.40
N SER A 192 5.65 -8.22 -6.61
CA SER A 192 6.69 -8.95 -5.90
C SER A 192 7.99 -9.02 -6.70
N LEU A 193 9.08 -8.63 -6.05
CA LEU A 193 10.42 -9.04 -6.46
C LEU A 193 10.74 -10.43 -5.92
N LEU A 194 10.30 -10.71 -4.68
CA LEU A 194 10.49 -11.98 -3.98
C LEU A 194 9.27 -12.33 -3.14
N ASP A 195 8.71 -13.51 -3.36
CA ASP A 195 7.66 -14.04 -2.49
C ASP A 195 8.24 -14.82 -1.33
N VAL A 196 7.54 -14.74 -0.19
CA VAL A 196 7.86 -15.52 0.99
C VAL A 196 7.40 -16.96 0.85
N ASP A 197 8.35 -17.88 0.99
CA ASP A 197 8.08 -19.30 0.83
C ASP A 197 7.52 -19.97 2.10
N HIS A 198 7.94 -19.53 3.30
CA HIS A 198 7.45 -20.10 4.56
C HIS A 198 7.75 -19.27 5.82
N ASP A 199 6.73 -18.99 6.64
CA ASP A 199 6.91 -18.49 8.00
C ASP A 199 7.16 -19.60 9.05
N GLU A 200 8.38 -19.72 9.57
CA GLU A 200 8.68 -20.56 10.76
C GLU A 200 8.88 -19.74 12.04
N TYR A 201 7.94 -19.83 12.96
CA TYR A 201 8.12 -19.29 14.31
C TYR A 201 9.01 -20.21 15.16
N LYS A 202 10.29 -19.85 15.34
CA LYS A 202 11.20 -20.52 16.29
C LYS A 202 11.60 -19.66 17.49
N LYS A 203 11.31 -20.18 18.68
CA LYS A 203 11.70 -19.57 19.96
C LYS A 203 13.16 -19.93 20.27
N ALA A 204 14.09 -18.99 20.07
CA ALA A 204 15.45 -19.11 20.57
C ALA A 204 15.57 -18.33 21.89
N GLY A 205 15.46 -18.99 23.05
CA GLY A 205 15.51 -18.30 24.36
C GLY A 205 14.40 -17.25 24.58
N GLU A 206 14.67 -16.21 25.40
CA GLU A 206 13.71 -15.14 25.78
C GLU A 206 13.53 -14.01 24.74
N THR A 207 14.20 -14.02 23.58
CA THR A 207 14.34 -12.80 22.73
C THR A 207 13.90 -12.87 21.25
N SER A 208 13.18 -13.92 20.80
CA SER A 208 12.15 -13.95 19.71
C SER A 208 12.38 -13.21 18.35
N TYR A 209 12.11 -13.68 17.11
CA TYR A 209 11.72 -14.91 16.36
C TYR A 209 12.25 -14.71 14.90
N ILE A 210 12.06 -15.68 13.99
CA ILE A 210 12.47 -15.65 12.56
C ILE A 210 11.21 -15.80 11.69
N SER A 211 11.16 -15.19 10.52
CA SER A 211 10.21 -15.47 9.42
C SER A 211 11.06 -15.52 8.17
N LEU A 212 11.30 -16.72 7.63
CA LEU A 212 12.24 -16.97 6.54
C LEU A 212 11.56 -16.76 5.19
N VAL A 213 12.31 -16.21 4.25
CA VAL A 213 11.92 -16.15 2.84
C VAL A 213 13.09 -16.65 2.07
N THR A 214 12.89 -17.51 1.09
CA THR A 214 13.84 -17.71 0.01
C THR A 214 13.02 -17.91 -1.24
N ALA A 215 13.12 -16.97 -2.19
CA ALA A 215 12.34 -17.04 -3.40
C ALA A 215 12.83 -18.13 -4.36
N ALA A 216 11.93 -18.61 -5.22
CA ALA A 216 12.30 -18.89 -6.59
C ALA A 216 12.44 -17.52 -7.28
N PRO A 217 13.62 -17.12 -7.77
CA PRO A 217 13.77 -15.79 -8.37
C PRO A 217 12.77 -15.62 -9.50
N GLY A 218 11.99 -14.53 -9.46
CA GLY A 218 11.44 -13.97 -10.69
C GLY A 218 12.57 -13.63 -11.66
N GLN A 219 12.27 -13.37 -12.93
CA GLN A 219 13.30 -13.16 -13.96
C GLN A 219 14.31 -12.02 -13.63
N ASP A 220 14.00 -11.14 -12.68
CA ASP A 220 14.76 -9.92 -12.40
C ASP A 220 15.05 -9.67 -10.90
N CYS A 221 15.11 -10.71 -10.06
CA CYS A 221 15.53 -10.51 -8.66
C CYS A 221 17.04 -10.17 -8.59
N PRO A 222 17.43 -9.04 -7.96
CA PRO A 222 18.83 -8.76 -7.68
C PRO A 222 19.44 -9.82 -6.73
N GLU A 223 20.66 -10.28 -7.01
CA GLU A 223 21.34 -11.31 -6.20
C GLU A 223 21.56 -10.85 -4.75
N GLU A 224 21.73 -9.54 -4.53
CA GLU A 224 21.90 -8.94 -3.21
C GLU A 224 20.67 -9.05 -2.31
N LEU A 225 19.49 -9.34 -2.88
CA LEU A 225 18.26 -9.60 -2.12
C LEU A 225 18.09 -11.10 -1.83
N ASP A 226 18.95 -11.95 -2.41
CA ASP A 226 18.83 -13.39 -2.21
C ASP A 226 19.33 -13.80 -0.83
N GLY A 227 18.42 -14.33 -0.03
CA GLY A 227 18.70 -14.77 1.33
C GLY A 227 17.42 -14.86 2.11
N PHE A 228 17.55 -15.05 3.42
CA PHE A 228 16.42 -15.01 4.32
C PHE A 228 16.41 -13.76 5.19
N TYR A 229 15.21 -13.36 5.55
CA TYR A 229 14.93 -12.22 6.40
C TYR A 229 14.50 -12.72 7.78
N VAL A 230 14.54 -11.85 8.78
CA VAL A 230 14.21 -12.17 10.17
C VAL A 230 13.33 -11.06 10.71
N ARG A 231 12.10 -11.41 11.09
CA ARG A 231 11.21 -10.49 11.81
C ARG A 231 11.26 -10.77 13.30
N THR A 232 11.69 -9.78 14.07
CA THR A 232 11.73 -9.84 15.52
C THR A 232 10.33 -9.56 16.10
N VAL A 233 9.95 -10.24 17.17
CA VAL A 233 8.63 -10.08 17.79
C VAL A 233 8.75 -10.06 19.31
N GLY A 234 8.63 -8.89 19.93
CA GLY A 234 8.68 -8.73 21.38
C GLY A 234 10.09 -8.85 21.99
N GLY A 235 10.23 -8.42 23.25
CA GLY A 235 11.51 -8.41 23.97
C GLY A 235 12.42 -7.23 23.61
N GLU A 236 13.55 -7.16 24.31
CA GLU A 236 14.52 -6.04 24.21
C GLU A 236 15.14 -5.93 22.81
N TYR A 237 15.48 -7.05 22.18
CA TYR A 237 16.08 -7.07 20.85
C TYR A 237 15.14 -6.45 19.79
N THR A 238 13.85 -6.78 19.82
CA THR A 238 12.84 -6.15 18.95
C THR A 238 12.78 -4.64 19.17
N ALA A 239 12.76 -4.19 20.43
CA ALA A 239 12.71 -2.76 20.75
C ALA A 239 13.96 -2.01 20.24
N LYS A 240 15.15 -2.57 20.43
CA LYS A 240 16.41 -2.01 19.92
C LYS A 240 16.45 -1.98 18.39
N THR A 241 16.01 -3.07 17.73
CA THR A 241 15.94 -3.15 16.27
C THR A 241 14.96 -2.12 15.68
N GLN A 242 13.78 -1.98 16.30
CA GLN A 242 12.79 -0.96 15.94
C GLN A 242 13.37 0.44 16.10
N GLN A 243 14.04 0.72 17.23
CA GLN A 243 14.65 2.03 17.48
C GLN A 243 15.77 2.36 16.47
N LEU A 244 16.59 1.37 16.10
CA LEU A 244 17.60 1.52 15.05
C LEU A 244 16.94 1.89 13.71
N ALA A 245 15.92 1.15 13.29
CA ALA A 245 15.22 1.42 12.04
C ALA A 245 14.50 2.78 12.03
N VAL A 246 13.90 3.20 13.16
CA VAL A 246 13.35 4.57 13.33
C VAL A 246 14.45 5.60 13.13
N THR A 247 15.56 5.47 13.85
CA THR A 247 16.69 6.41 13.79
C THR A 247 17.27 6.52 12.38
N LEU A 248 17.38 5.39 11.67
CA LEU A 248 17.88 5.36 10.29
C LEU A 248 16.88 6.02 9.31
N ASN A 249 15.58 5.79 9.46
CA ASN A 249 14.56 6.42 8.61
C ASN A 249 14.47 7.93 8.87
N GLU A 250 14.56 8.38 10.12
CA GLU A 250 14.55 9.80 10.48
C GLU A 250 15.72 10.55 9.82
N LYS A 251 16.91 9.93 9.74
CA LYS A 251 18.06 10.49 9.02
C LYS A 251 17.82 10.66 7.52
N LEU A 252 16.95 9.84 6.94
CA LEU A 252 16.54 9.91 5.53
C LEU A 252 15.31 10.82 5.33
N GLY A 253 14.70 11.32 6.40
CA GLY A 253 13.48 12.16 6.34
C GLY A 253 12.18 11.36 6.20
N PHE A 254 12.16 10.08 6.56
CA PHE A 254 10.99 9.21 6.47
C PHE A 254 10.57 8.66 7.85
N GLU A 255 9.37 8.08 7.92
CA GLU A 255 8.85 7.50 9.15
C GLU A 255 8.64 5.99 9.00
N LEU A 256 9.23 5.22 9.91
CA LEU A 256 8.95 3.79 10.01
C LEU A 256 7.57 3.55 10.62
N ARG A 257 6.71 2.86 9.89
CA ARG A 257 5.34 2.57 10.32
C ARG A 257 4.93 1.11 10.13
N THR A 258 5.87 0.24 9.77
CA THR A 258 5.65 -1.20 9.61
C THR A 258 6.55 -1.97 10.57
N GLY A 259 6.35 -3.29 10.64
CA GLY A 259 7.28 -4.18 11.36
C GLY A 259 8.63 -4.23 10.67
N VAL A 260 9.69 -4.32 11.47
CA VAL A 260 11.09 -4.37 10.99
C VAL A 260 11.55 -5.79 10.73
N TYR A 261 12.35 -5.92 9.68
CA TYR A 261 13.03 -7.13 9.26
C TYR A 261 14.54 -6.89 9.24
N VAL A 262 15.32 -7.93 9.48
CA VAL A 262 16.78 -7.94 9.32
C VAL A 262 17.14 -8.96 8.26
N GLY A 263 17.94 -8.58 7.26
CA GLY A 263 18.34 -9.44 6.16
C GLY A 263 18.80 -8.66 4.91
N PRO A 264 19.20 -9.35 3.84
CA PRO A 264 19.21 -10.81 3.73
C PRO A 264 20.41 -11.45 4.43
N PHE A 265 20.17 -12.63 5.01
CA PHE A 265 21.20 -13.53 5.50
C PHE A 265 21.46 -14.68 4.52
N PRO A 266 22.68 -15.27 4.47
CA PRO A 266 23.03 -16.27 3.47
C PRO A 266 22.30 -17.61 3.63
N LYS A 267 21.78 -18.18 2.53
CA LYS A 267 21.20 -19.53 2.48
C LYS A 267 22.28 -20.64 2.60
N PRO A 268 21.92 -21.88 2.99
CA PRO A 268 20.63 -22.26 3.59
C PRO A 268 20.51 -21.75 5.03
N TYR A 269 19.27 -21.68 5.50
CA TYR A 269 18.98 -21.44 6.91
C TYR A 269 19.57 -22.56 7.80
N ASP A 270 20.14 -22.19 8.94
CA ASP A 270 20.73 -23.06 9.95
C ASP A 270 20.10 -22.78 11.31
N ALA A 271 19.32 -23.75 11.81
CA ALA A 271 18.58 -23.62 13.06
C ALA A 271 19.47 -23.43 14.31
N ASN A 272 20.77 -23.68 14.22
CA ASN A 272 21.70 -23.53 15.33
C ASN A 272 22.42 -22.18 15.32
N LYS A 273 22.22 -21.35 14.29
CA LYS A 273 22.81 -20.01 14.21
C LYS A 273 21.88 -18.96 14.81
N THR A 274 22.48 -17.99 15.47
CA THR A 274 21.78 -16.78 15.90
C THR A 274 21.74 -15.80 14.73
N TYR A 275 20.53 -15.45 14.29
CA TYR A 275 20.30 -14.46 13.24
C TYR A 275 19.88 -13.13 13.86
N ALA A 276 20.84 -12.54 14.54
CA ALA A 276 20.72 -11.23 15.15
C ALA A 276 21.92 -10.36 14.74
N ILE A 277 21.71 -9.06 14.70
CA ILE A 277 22.79 -8.09 14.59
C ILE A 277 23.16 -7.59 15.97
N ASP A 278 24.41 -7.22 16.13
CA ASP A 278 24.87 -6.52 17.32
C ASP A 278 24.30 -5.08 17.34
N LEU A 279 23.64 -4.72 18.44
CA LEU A 279 22.91 -3.47 18.64
C LEU A 279 23.48 -2.63 19.79
N ASP A 280 24.67 -3.00 20.30
CA ASP A 280 25.37 -2.28 21.36
C ASP A 280 26.02 -0.97 20.88
#